data_AF-A0A6C0CLW1-F1
#
_entry.id   AF-A0A6C0CLW1-F1
#
_cell.length_a   1.000
_cell.length_b   1.000
_cell.length_c   1.000
_cell.angle_alpha   90.00
_cell.angle_beta   90.00
_cell.angle_gamma   90.00
#
_symmetry.space_group_name_H-M   'P 1'
#
loop_
_entity.id
_entity.type
_entity.pdbx_description
1 polymer ?
#
loop_
_entity_poly.entity_id
_entity_poly.type
_entity_poly.pdbx_seq_one_letter_code
_entity_poly.pdbx_strand_id
1 'polypeptide(L)'
;MFFIKDSPITKMILKQDVSNFFKKYLTHEMSNKEIQTWCEDNVGELAYVYYKYYGADQSWDEAEKLMFFVESTYGRDDLCSIIESFVDCQ
;
A
#
# COMPACT_ATOMS: atom_id res chain seq x y z
N MET A 1 15.35 16.77 -13.12
CA MET A 1 15.32 15.30 -13.06
C MET A 1 13.89 14.89 -13.35
N PHE A 2 13.61 14.39 -14.56
CA PHE A 2 12.26 14.01 -14.97
C PHE A 2 11.99 12.59 -14.46
N PHE A 3 11.17 12.46 -13.43
CA PHE A 3 10.62 11.16 -13.04
C PHE A 3 9.51 10.82 -14.02
N ILE A 4 9.65 9.68 -14.72
CA ILE A 4 8.62 9.14 -15.60
C ILE A 4 7.51 8.62 -14.67
N LYS A 5 6.55 9.49 -14.36
CA LYS A 5 5.45 9.23 -13.41
C LYS A 5 4.55 8.04 -13.82
N ASP A 6 4.57 7.63 -15.09
CA ASP A 6 3.65 6.64 -15.64
C ASP A 6 4.33 5.59 -16.55
N SER A 7 5.52 5.12 -16.17
CA SER A 7 6.13 3.97 -16.87
C SER A 7 5.57 2.65 -16.32
N PRO A 8 5.27 1.64 -17.17
CA PRO A 8 4.97 0.28 -16.73
C PRO A 8 6.03 -0.29 -15.76
N ILE A 9 7.29 0.12 -15.95
CA ILE A 9 8.40 -0.27 -15.05
C ILE A 9 8.22 0.36 -13.67
N THR A 10 7.87 1.65 -13.60
CA THR A 10 7.60 2.37 -12.34
C THR A 10 6.44 1.71 -11.59
N LYS A 11 5.35 1.38 -12.27
CA LYS A 11 4.20 0.68 -11.67
C LYS A 11 4.56 -0.71 -11.14
N MET A 12 5.35 -1.48 -11.90
CA MET A 12 5.82 -2.80 -11.47
C MET A 12 6.67 -2.72 -10.20
N ILE A 13 7.59 -1.75 -10.13
CA ILE A 13 8.47 -1.56 -8.95
C ILE A 13 7.64 -1.07 -7.75
N LEU A 14 6.73 -0.11 -7.93
CA LEU A 14 5.81 0.33 -6.88
C LEU A 14 5.03 -0.84 -6.28
N LYS A 15 4.43 -1.68 -7.13
CA LYS A 15 3.70 -2.87 -6.69
C LYS A 15 4.59 -3.82 -5.86
N GLN A 16 5.84 -4.00 -6.28
CA GLN A 16 6.78 -4.83 -5.53
C GLN A 16 7.14 -4.23 -4.17
N ASP A 17 7.40 -2.92 -4.11
CA ASP A 17 7.68 -2.21 -2.85
C ASP A 17 6.49 -2.28 -1.88
N VAL A 18 5.27 -2.08 -2.39
CA VAL A 18 4.03 -2.18 -1.60
C VAL A 18 3.80 -3.62 -1.12
N SER A 19 3.95 -4.62 -1.99
CA SER A 19 3.82 -6.03 -1.61
C SER A 19 4.83 -6.42 -0.52
N ASN A 20 6.07 -5.92 -0.62
CA ASN A 20 7.11 -6.14 0.39
C ASN A 20 6.77 -5.46 1.73
N PHE A 21 6.18 -4.27 1.69
CA PHE A 21 5.72 -3.56 2.89
C PHE A 21 4.70 -4.39 3.67
N PHE A 22 3.64 -4.86 3.02
CA PHE A 22 2.64 -5.69 3.67
C PHE A 22 3.18 -7.04 4.12
N LYS A 23 4.01 -7.72 3.32
CA LYS A 23 4.64 -8.99 3.72
C LYS A 23 5.51 -8.87 4.98
N LYS A 24 6.10 -7.69 5.21
CA LYS A 24 6.96 -7.45 6.39
C LYS A 24 6.15 -7.26 7.67
N TYR A 25 4.99 -6.62 7.58
CA TYR A 25 4.30 -6.08 8.75
C TYR A 25 2.91 -6.66 8.99
N LEU A 26 2.24 -7.13 7.95
CA LEU A 26 0.90 -7.70 8.04
C LEU A 26 0.99 -9.15 8.48
N THR A 27 0.59 -9.41 9.72
CA THR A 27 0.47 -10.77 10.26
C THR A 27 -0.96 -11.28 10.06
N HIS A 28 -1.14 -12.59 9.91
CA HIS A 28 -2.44 -13.20 9.61
C HIS A 28 -3.37 -13.30 10.84
N GLU A 29 -2.88 -12.96 12.03
CA GLU A 29 -3.55 -13.20 13.32
C GLU A 29 -3.99 -11.92 14.03
N MET A 30 -4.01 -10.76 13.35
CA MET A 30 -4.56 -9.53 13.93
C MET A 30 -6.09 -9.62 14.04
N SER A 31 -6.65 -9.13 15.13
CA SER A 31 -8.08 -8.83 15.25
C SER A 31 -8.46 -7.59 14.43
N ASN A 32 -9.76 -7.37 14.23
CA ASN A 32 -10.27 -6.19 13.51
C ASN A 32 -9.80 -4.85 14.12
N LYS A 33 -9.67 -4.78 15.45
CA LYS A 33 -9.16 -3.57 16.11
C LYS A 33 -7.66 -3.40 15.90
N GLU A 34 -6.90 -4.50 15.94
CA GLU A 34 -5.45 -4.47 15.73
C GLU A 34 -5.11 -4.09 14.30
N ILE A 35 -5.84 -4.58 13.29
CA ILE A 35 -5.61 -4.16 11.90
C ILE A 35 -5.96 -2.69 11.68
N GLN A 36 -7.04 -2.19 12.28
CA GLN A 36 -7.40 -0.77 12.19
C GLN A 36 -6.30 0.12 12.76
N THR A 37 -5.86 -0.16 13.99
CA THR A 37 -4.75 0.59 14.62
C THR A 37 -3.46 0.45 13.83
N TRP A 38 -3.17 -0.75 13.31
CA TRP A 38 -2.00 -0.97 12.47
C TRP A 38 -2.04 -0.10 11.20
N CYS A 39 -3.19 -0.01 10.51
CA CYS A 39 -3.35 0.83 9.32
C CYS A 39 -3.12 2.31 9.65
N GLU A 40 -3.70 2.80 10.75
CA GLU A 40 -3.52 4.17 11.24
C GLU A 40 -2.06 4.49 11.58
N ASP A 41 -1.36 3.57 12.26
CA ASP A 41 0.04 3.76 12.68
C ASP A 41 1.02 3.68 11.50
N ASN A 42 0.69 2.94 10.44
CA ASN A 42 1.62 2.61 9.35
C ASN A 42 1.37 3.40 8.05
N VAL A 43 0.31 4.21 7.97
CA VAL A 43 -0.02 5.00 6.77
C VAL A 43 1.13 5.93 6.35
N GLY A 44 1.87 6.50 7.31
CA GLY A 44 3.01 7.37 7.03
C GLY A 44 4.21 6.63 6.43
N GLU A 45 4.50 5.41 6.88
CA GLU A 45 5.56 4.58 6.26
C GLU A 45 5.16 4.19 4.83
N LEU A 46 3.88 3.85 4.61
CA LEU A 46 3.38 3.56 3.27
C LEU A 46 3.40 4.79 2.36
N ALA A 47 3.04 5.98 2.88
CA ALA A 47 3.17 7.23 2.14
C ALA A 47 4.63 7.48 1.70
N TYR A 48 5.61 7.16 2.55
CA TYR A 48 7.02 7.24 2.17
C TYR A 48 7.39 6.24 1.05
N VAL A 49 6.76 5.06 0.99
CA VAL A 49 6.91 4.15 -0.16
C VAL A 49 6.38 4.82 -1.44
N TYR A 50 5.16 5.35 -1.42
CA TYR A 50 4.55 6.03 -2.56
C TYR A 50 5.27 7.32 -2.98
N TYR A 51 5.91 8.01 -2.03
CA TYR A 51 6.62 9.27 -2.27
C TYR A 51 7.71 9.15 -3.33
N LYS A 52 8.39 7.99 -3.38
CA LYS A 52 9.40 7.68 -4.39
C LYS A 52 8.87 7.76 -5.84
N TYR A 53 7.54 7.67 -6.01
CA TYR A 53 6.87 7.54 -7.30
C TYR A 53 5.98 8.74 -7.63
N TYR A 54 5.20 9.25 -6.68
CA TYR A 54 4.14 10.24 -6.95
C TYR A 54 4.43 11.67 -6.42
N GLY A 55 5.45 11.85 -5.58
CA GLY A 55 5.71 13.10 -4.87
C GLY A 55 4.82 13.30 -3.63
N ALA A 56 5.03 14.37 -2.86
CA ALA A 56 4.49 14.54 -1.50
C ALA A 56 2.96 14.39 -1.42
N ASP A 57 2.21 15.24 -2.14
CA ASP A 57 0.76 15.33 -1.97
C ASP A 57 0.05 14.03 -2.39
N GLN A 58 0.37 13.49 -3.56
CA GLN A 58 -0.25 12.28 -4.08
C GLN A 58 0.16 11.02 -3.29
N SER A 59 1.34 11.03 -2.65
CA SER A 59 1.80 9.86 -1.90
C SER A 59 0.97 9.55 -0.65
N TRP A 60 0.49 10.58 0.05
CA TRP A 60 -0.39 10.43 1.20
C TRP A 60 -1.77 9.95 0.79
N ASP A 61 -2.34 10.54 -0.26
CA ASP A 61 -3.66 10.16 -0.78
C ASP A 61 -3.71 8.69 -1.23
N GLU A 62 -2.69 8.22 -1.95
CA GLU A 62 -2.63 6.81 -2.37
C GLU A 62 -2.38 5.83 -1.19
N ALA A 63 -1.61 6.26 -0.19
CA ALA A 63 -1.39 5.46 1.02
C ALA A 63 -2.66 5.34 1.87
N GLU A 64 -3.40 6.43 2.07
CA GLU A 64 -4.66 6.43 2.81
C GLU A 64 -5.72 5.55 2.15
N LYS A 65 -5.89 5.66 0.82
CA LYS A 65 -6.79 4.79 0.05
C LYS A 65 -6.44 3.32 0.22
N LEU A 66 -5.15 2.98 0.11
CA LEU A 66 -4.73 1.59 0.23
C LEU A 66 -4.88 1.07 1.66
N MET A 67 -4.55 1.85 2.69
CA MET A 67 -4.76 1.44 4.08
C MET A 67 -6.23 1.19 4.39
N PHE A 68 -7.11 2.09 3.95
CA PHE A 68 -8.56 1.88 4.09
C PHE A 68 -9.02 0.61 3.36
N PHE A 69 -8.50 0.36 2.16
CA PHE A 69 -8.81 -0.86 1.41
C PHE A 69 -8.35 -2.12 2.17
N VAL A 70 -7.14 -2.11 2.72
CA VAL A 70 -6.58 -3.22 3.51
C VAL A 70 -7.41 -3.50 4.74
N GLU A 71 -7.75 -2.46 5.52
CA GLU A 71 -8.64 -2.57 6.68
C GLU A 71 -9.97 -3.24 6.29
N SER A 72 -10.59 -2.77 5.20
CA SER A 72 -11.91 -3.25 4.75
C SER A 72 -11.91 -4.68 4.18
N THR A 73 -10.73 -5.20 3.81
CA THR A 73 -10.59 -6.51 3.17
C THR A 73 -9.78 -7.50 3.98
N TYR A 74 -9.33 -7.11 5.18
CA TYR A 74 -8.55 -7.94 6.06
C TYR A 74 -9.32 -9.21 6.47
N GLY A 75 -8.59 -10.33 6.61
CA GLY A 75 -9.17 -11.66 6.86
C GLY A 75 -9.54 -12.45 5.60
N ARG A 76 -9.30 -11.87 4.41
CA ARG A 76 -9.37 -12.63 3.15
C ARG A 76 -8.12 -13.47 2.93
N ASP A 77 -8.32 -14.70 2.45
CA ASP A 77 -7.22 -15.61 2.10
C ASP A 77 -6.35 -15.09 0.94
N ASP A 78 -6.93 -14.27 0.06
CA ASP A 78 -6.27 -13.67 -1.11
C ASP A 78 -5.82 -12.21 -0.90
N LEU A 79 -5.69 -11.75 0.35
CA LEU A 79 -5.40 -10.36 0.71
C LEU A 79 -4.20 -9.75 -0.04
N CYS A 80 -3.10 -10.50 -0.15
CA CYS A 80 -1.92 -10.04 -0.89
C CYS A 80 -2.22 -9.80 -2.38
N SER A 81 -2.99 -10.68 -3.02
CA SER A 81 -3.31 -10.59 -4.45
C SER A 81 -4.28 -9.44 -4.74
N ILE A 82 -5.22 -9.16 -3.83
CA ILE A 82 -6.15 -8.03 -3.99
C ILE A 82 -5.45 -6.69 -3.73
N ILE A 83 -4.48 -6.62 -2.80
CA ILE A 83 -3.62 -5.44 -2.60
C ILE A 83 -2.85 -5.14 -3.88
N GLU A 84 -2.20 -6.15 -4.46
CA GLU A 84 -1.47 -6.01 -5.71
C GLU A 84 -2.37 -5.52 -6.86
N SER A 85 -3.60 -6.04 -6.94
CA SER A 85 -4.59 -5.62 -7.95
C SER A 85 -5.09 -4.19 -7.72
N PHE A 86 -5.23 -3.77 -6.46
CA PHE A 86 -5.60 -2.41 -6.10
C PHE A 86 -4.53 -1.42 -6.57
N VAL A 87 -3.25 -1.72 -6.33
CA VAL A 87 -2.13 -0.89 -6.78
C VAL A 87 -2.06 -0.77 -8.29
N ASP A 88 -2.40 -1.83 -9.03
CA ASP A 88 -2.47 -1.77 -10.51
C ASP A 88 -3.56 -0.80 -11.03
N CYS A 89 -4.55 -0.46 -10.20
CA CYS A 89 -5.64 0.47 -10.53
C CYS A 89 -5.34 1.94 -10.19
N GLN A 90 -4.21 2.22 -9.52
CA GLN A 90 -3.71 3.57 -9.22
C GLN A 90 -2.89 4.13 -10.40
#